data_AF-A0A250FNT3-F1
#
_entry.id   AF-A0A250FNT3-F1
#
_cell.length_a   1.000
_cell.length_b   1.000
_cell.length_c   1.000
_cell.angle_alpha   90.00
_cell.angle_beta   90.00
_cell.angle_gamma   90.00
#
_symmetry.space_group_name_H-M   'P 1'
#
loop_
_entity.id
_entity.type
_entity.pdbx_description
1 polymer ?
#
loop_
_entity_poly.entity_id
_entity_poly.type
_entity_poly.pdbx_seq_one_letter_code
_entity_poly.pdbx_strand_id
1 'polypeptide(L)'
;MQTNKYLSLWFPIMGLHALHQVEESISFWQWYIDFGDKIPTWLQLPRISDNAHLAHDHPEYFVGASIGQLALVTLVAFLCRKSEKATRIALGGYLVGLSFFLVWHILISYFTHSYSPVMVTCLMGVYLIPKWVKKVVRG
;
A
#
# COMPACT_ATOMS: atom_id res chain seq x y z
N MET A 1 18.55 16.35 22.38
CA MET A 1 18.42 15.53 21.15
C MET A 1 17.45 16.22 20.22
N GLN A 2 17.85 16.53 18.98
CA GLN A 2 16.92 17.04 17.98
C GLN A 2 15.95 15.92 17.59
N THR A 3 14.65 16.17 17.72
CA THR A 3 13.62 15.19 17.37
C THR A 3 13.65 14.96 15.87
N ASN A 4 13.72 13.69 15.45
CA ASN A 4 13.68 13.31 14.04
C ASN A 4 12.39 13.82 13.40
N LYS A 5 12.52 14.84 12.53
CA LYS A 5 11.37 15.55 11.95
C LYS A 5 10.47 14.67 11.08
N TYR A 6 11.02 13.60 10.52
CA TYR A 6 10.29 12.65 9.66
C TYR A 6 9.48 11.63 10.44
N LEU A 7 9.73 11.48 11.75
CA LEU A 7 9.04 10.49 12.58
C LEU A 7 7.52 10.70 12.56
N SER A 8 7.09 11.96 12.47
CA SER A 8 5.68 12.37 12.36
C SER A 8 4.96 11.83 11.12
N LEU A 9 5.68 11.40 10.08
CA LEU A 9 5.09 10.87 8.84
C LEU A 9 4.75 9.38 8.93
N TRP A 10 5.36 8.63 9.84
CA TRP A 10 5.12 7.18 9.95
C TRP A 10 3.66 6.88 10.26
N PHE A 11 3.11 7.50 11.30
CA PHE A 11 1.74 7.24 11.75
C PHE A 11 0.69 7.44 10.65
N PRO A 12 0.62 8.60 9.95
CA PRO A 12 -0.38 8.80 8.91
C PRO A 12 -0.16 7.88 7.69
N ILE A 13 1.08 7.55 7.32
CA ILE A 13 1.35 6.64 6.19
C ILE A 13 0.94 5.21 6.54
N MET A 14 1.30 4.72 7.73
CA MET A 14 0.88 3.40 8.21
C MET A 14 -0.64 3.32 8.36
N GLY A 15 -1.28 4.40 8.85
CA GLY A 15 -2.74 4.47 8.94
C GLY A 15 -3.42 4.35 7.58
N LEU A 16 -2.94 5.05 6.56
CA LEU A 16 -3.46 4.92 5.20
C LEU A 16 -3.30 3.49 4.67
N HIS A 17 -2.15 2.86 4.89
CA HIS A 17 -1.90 1.50 4.44
C HIS A 17 -2.77 0.48 5.19
N ALA A 18 -2.98 0.63 6.49
CA ALA A 18 -3.87 -0.24 7.25
C ALA A 18 -5.32 -0.14 6.75
N LEU A 19 -5.80 1.08 6.48
CA LEU A 19 -7.12 1.29 5.89
C LEU A 19 -7.22 0.64 4.50
N HIS A 20 -6.17 0.74 3.68
CA HIS A 20 -6.11 0.08 2.37
C HIS A 20 -6.24 -1.43 2.50
N GLN A 21 -5.53 -2.05 3.44
CA GLN A 21 -5.62 -3.50 3.68
C GLN A 21 -7.03 -3.92 4.13
N VAL A 22 -7.72 -3.08 4.91
CA VAL A 22 -9.13 -3.33 5.27
C VAL A 22 -10.03 -3.28 4.03
N GLU A 23 -9.87 -2.28 3.16
CA GLU A 23 -10.63 -2.21 1.91
C GLU A 23 -10.35 -3.41 1.00
N GLU A 24 -9.09 -3.82 0.88
CA GLU A 24 -8.71 -5.01 0.12
C GLU A 24 -9.41 -6.27 0.65
N SER A 25 -9.45 -6.43 1.98
CA SER A 25 -10.08 -7.60 2.61
C SER A 25 -11.58 -7.74 2.35
N ILE A 26 -12.28 -6.64 2.09
CA ILE A 26 -13.75 -6.66 1.95
C ILE A 26 -14.16 -7.22 0.60
N SER A 27 -13.50 -6.81 -0.49
CA SER A 27 -13.99 -7.12 -1.84
C SER A 27 -12.97 -7.04 -2.97
N PHE A 28 -11.72 -6.64 -2.71
CA PHE A 28 -10.73 -6.53 -3.78
C PHE A 28 -10.36 -7.89 -4.37
N TRP A 29 -10.18 -8.91 -3.53
CA TRP A 29 -9.77 -10.24 -3.98
C TRP A 29 -10.82 -10.88 -4.89
N GLN A 30 -12.10 -10.80 -4.53
CA GLN A 30 -13.19 -11.24 -5.39
C GLN A 30 -13.23 -10.46 -6.71
N TRP A 31 -13.13 -9.13 -6.64
CA TRP A 31 -13.09 -8.30 -7.84
C TRP A 31 -11.92 -8.67 -8.76
N TYR A 32 -10.74 -8.97 -8.19
CA TYR A 32 -9.59 -9.38 -8.98
C TYR A 32 -9.80 -10.73 -9.67
N ILE A 33 -10.47 -11.69 -9.01
CA ILE A 33 -10.85 -12.97 -9.62
C ILE A 33 -11.84 -12.75 -10.78
N ASP A 34 -12.84 -11.89 -10.59
CA ASP A 34 -13.92 -11.66 -11.56
C ASP A 34 -13.49 -10.86 -12.81
N PHE A 35 -12.45 -10.03 -12.68
CA PHE A 35 -11.99 -9.11 -13.74
C PHE A 35 -10.53 -9.33 -14.16
N GLY A 36 -9.81 -10.27 -13.53
CA GLY A 36 -8.39 -10.49 -13.76
C GLY A 36 -8.05 -10.86 -15.20
N ASP A 37 -8.93 -11.59 -15.87
CA ASP A 37 -8.86 -11.96 -17.28
C ASP A 37 -8.92 -10.76 -18.24
N LYS A 38 -9.55 -9.66 -17.82
CA LYS A 38 -9.65 -8.40 -18.58
C LYS A 38 -8.45 -7.48 -18.36
N ILE A 39 -7.56 -7.78 -17.41
CA ILE A 39 -6.34 -7.00 -17.19
C ILE A 39 -5.33 -7.35 -18.29
N PRO A 40 -4.71 -6.36 -18.98
CA PRO A 40 -3.66 -6.62 -19.96
C PRO A 40 -2.49 -7.39 -19.34
N THR A 41 -1.93 -8.35 -20.08
CA THR A 41 -0.86 -9.26 -19.58
C THR A 41 0.39 -8.54 -19.06
N TRP A 42 0.72 -7.36 -19.60
CA TRP A 42 1.85 -6.55 -19.12
C TRP A 42 1.58 -5.86 -17.77
N LEU A 43 0.31 -5.76 -17.37
CA LEU A 43 -0.15 -5.17 -16.12
C LEU A 43 -0.55 -6.25 -15.09
N GLN A 44 -0.85 -7.47 -15.56
CA GLN A 44 -1.08 -8.62 -14.71
C GLN A 44 0.18 -8.97 -13.92
N LEU A 45 0.02 -9.15 -12.63
CA LEU A 45 1.04 -9.67 -11.74
C LEU A 45 0.66 -11.12 -11.41
N PRO A 46 1.39 -12.13 -11.92
CA PRO A 46 1.00 -13.54 -11.74
C PRO A 46 0.76 -13.92 -10.28
N ARG A 47 1.64 -13.43 -9.40
CA ARG A 47 1.55 -13.65 -7.96
C ARG A 47 0.31 -13.02 -7.31
N ILE A 48 -0.26 -11.97 -7.90
CA ILE A 48 -1.50 -11.37 -7.40
C ILE A 48 -2.70 -12.25 -7.75
N SER A 49 -2.68 -12.93 -8.90
CA SER A 49 -3.72 -13.91 -9.25
C SER A 49 -3.75 -15.06 -8.24
N ASP A 50 -2.58 -15.66 -7.98
CA ASP A 50 -2.46 -16.75 -7.00
C ASP A 50 -2.87 -16.28 -5.60
N ASN A 51 -2.41 -15.08 -5.20
CA ASN A 51 -2.76 -14.49 -3.92
C ASN A 51 -4.26 -14.15 -3.82
N ALA A 52 -4.93 -13.77 -4.92
CA ALA A 52 -6.35 -13.44 -4.91
C ALA A 52 -7.19 -14.68 -4.61
N HIS A 53 -6.89 -15.81 -5.27
CA HIS A 53 -7.52 -17.08 -4.95
C HIS A 53 -7.21 -17.53 -3.52
N LEU A 54 -5.95 -17.43 -3.08
CA LEU A 54 -5.56 -17.80 -1.72
C LEU A 54 -6.25 -16.92 -0.65
N ALA A 55 -6.33 -15.61 -0.86
CA ALA A 55 -6.95 -14.68 0.07
C ALA A 55 -8.49 -14.81 0.08
N HIS A 56 -9.09 -15.21 -1.04
CA HIS A 56 -10.51 -15.53 -1.12
C HIS A 56 -10.83 -16.83 -0.37
N ASP A 57 -10.05 -17.89 -0.59
CA ASP A 57 -10.28 -19.21 -0.01
C ASP A 57 -9.85 -19.30 1.47
N HIS A 58 -8.83 -18.52 1.85
CA HIS A 58 -8.23 -18.47 3.18
C HIS A 58 -8.00 -17.01 3.63
N PRO A 59 -9.07 -16.25 3.96
CA PRO A 59 -8.96 -14.85 4.35
C PRO A 59 -8.08 -14.64 5.59
N GLU A 60 -7.96 -15.63 6.47
CA GLU A 60 -7.06 -15.60 7.63
C GLU A 60 -5.58 -15.43 7.25
N TYR A 61 -5.15 -15.94 6.08
CA TYR A 61 -3.79 -15.76 5.61
C TYR A 61 -3.54 -14.32 5.18
N PHE A 62 -4.51 -13.69 4.53
CA PHE A 62 -4.45 -12.27 4.22
C PHE A 62 -4.37 -11.43 5.49
N VAL A 63 -5.25 -11.68 6.46
CA VAL A 63 -5.23 -10.98 7.76
C VAL A 63 -3.88 -11.14 8.46
N GLY A 64 -3.35 -12.36 8.53
CA GLY A 64 -2.05 -12.64 9.12
C GLY A 64 -0.90 -11.92 8.40
N ALA A 65 -0.90 -11.92 7.07
CA ALA A 65 0.09 -11.22 6.26
C ALA A 65 0.00 -9.69 6.47
N SER A 66 -1.21 -9.13 6.52
CA SER A 66 -1.43 -7.70 6.77
C SER A 66 -0.90 -7.27 8.14
N ILE A 67 -1.22 -8.03 9.19
CA ILE A 67 -0.69 -7.79 10.55
C ILE A 67 0.84 -7.88 10.54
N GLY A 68 1.40 -8.91 9.91
CA GLY A 68 2.84 -9.09 9.80
C GLY A 68 3.52 -7.92 9.10
N GLN A 69 2.93 -7.40 8.02
CA GLN A 69 3.44 -6.27 7.27
C GLN A 69 3.41 -4.97 8.10
N LEU A 70 2.30 -4.69 8.80
CA LEU A 70 2.20 -3.52 9.68
C LEU A 70 3.18 -3.60 10.86
N ALA A 71 3.35 -4.79 11.45
CA ALA A 71 4.32 -5.02 12.51
C ALA A 71 5.76 -4.80 12.01
N LEU A 72 6.09 -5.30 10.82
CA LEU A 72 7.40 -5.10 10.19
C LEU A 72 7.66 -3.62 9.91
N VAL A 73 6.70 -2.90 9.33
CA VAL A 73 6.85 -1.46 9.07
C VAL A 73 7.03 -0.68 10.38
N THR A 74 6.28 -1.05 11.43
CA THR A 74 6.42 -0.45 12.76
C THR A 74 7.81 -0.71 13.35
N LEU A 75 8.34 -1.93 13.20
CA LEU A 75 9.69 -2.28 13.63
C LEU A 75 10.74 -1.46 12.86
N VAL A 76 10.61 -1.33 11.54
CA VAL A 76 11.50 -0.49 10.72
C VAL A 76 11.45 0.97 11.20
N ALA A 77 10.25 1.53 11.40
CA ALA A 77 10.07 2.87 11.91
C ALA A 77 10.76 3.06 13.28
N PHE A 78 10.61 2.09 14.17
CA PHE A 78 11.27 2.09 15.47
C PHE A 78 12.79 2.04 15.33
N LEU A 79 13.35 1.15 14.53
CA LEU A 79 14.80 1.00 14.34
C LEU A 79 15.42 2.27 13.72
N CYS A 80 14.74 2.90 12.77
CA CYS A 80 15.21 4.11 12.10
C CYS A 80 15.05 5.39 12.95
N ARG A 81 14.27 5.37 14.04
CA ARG A 81 13.82 6.57 14.78
C ARG A 81 14.91 7.56 15.17
N LYS A 82 16.13 7.09 15.47
CA LYS A 82 17.27 7.93 15.90
C LYS A 82 18.05 8.57 14.75
N SER A 83 17.85 8.12 13.51
CA SER A 83 18.60 8.59 12.34
C SER A 83 17.66 9.20 11.30
N GLU A 84 17.82 10.50 11.04
CA GLU A 84 17.05 11.18 10.00
C GLU A 84 17.32 10.60 8.62
N LYS A 85 18.60 10.29 8.30
CA LYS A 85 18.99 9.68 7.03
C LYS A 85 18.31 8.32 6.84
N ALA A 86 18.37 7.45 7.85
CA ALA A 86 17.74 6.12 7.78
C ALA A 86 16.22 6.24 7.66
N THR A 87 15.61 7.13 8.44
CA THR A 87 14.16 7.37 8.40
C THR A 87 13.70 7.89 7.05
N ARG A 88 14.45 8.82 6.45
CA ARG A 88 14.16 9.37 5.12
C ARG A 88 14.22 8.29 4.04
N ILE A 89 15.22 7.41 4.09
CA ILE A 89 15.36 6.29 3.14
C ILE A 89 14.22 5.30 3.32
N ALA A 90 13.93 4.88 4.55
CA ALA A 90 12.85 3.94 4.84
C ALA A 90 11.48 4.48 4.41
N LEU A 91 11.17 5.73 4.75
CA LEU A 91 9.94 6.40 4.30
C LEU A 91 9.90 6.56 2.79
N GLY A 92 11.02 6.92 2.15
CA GLY A 92 11.11 7.03 0.70
C GLY A 92 10.77 5.71 0.01
N GLY A 93 11.39 4.61 0.45
CA GLY A 93 11.08 3.27 -0.07
C GLY A 93 9.62 2.88 0.15
N TYR A 94 9.08 3.17 1.33
CA TYR A 94 7.69 2.86 1.63
C TYR A 94 6.70 3.66 0.77
N LEU A 95 6.97 4.96 0.54
CA LEU A 95 6.18 5.81 -0.35
C LEU A 95 6.26 5.37 -1.82
N VAL A 96 7.42 4.87 -2.27
CA VAL A 96 7.56 4.29 -3.62
C VAL A 96 6.65 3.07 -3.77
N GLY A 97 6.65 2.17 -2.78
CA GLY A 97 5.77 1.00 -2.77
C GLY A 97 4.29 1.39 -2.82
N LEU A 98 3.86 2.31 -1.95
CA LEU A 98 2.48 2.80 -1.95
C LEU A 98 2.09 3.48 -3.28
N SER A 99 3.00 4.24 -3.87
CA SER A 99 2.76 4.89 -5.17
C SER A 99 2.62 3.88 -6.29
N PHE A 100 3.44 2.82 -6.29
CA PHE A 100 3.34 1.74 -7.27
C PHE A 100 1.96 1.08 -7.21
N PHE A 101 1.52 0.64 -6.03
CA PHE A 101 0.21 -0.01 -5.89
C PHE A 101 -0.94 0.94 -6.23
N LEU A 102 -0.85 2.21 -5.83
CA LEU A 102 -1.84 3.22 -6.21
C LEU A 102 -2.00 3.33 -7.73
N VAL A 103 -0.88 3.51 -8.45
CA VAL A 103 -0.92 3.63 -9.92
C VAL A 103 -1.41 2.33 -10.54
N TRP A 104 -0.97 1.20 -10.03
CA TRP A 104 -1.40 -0.12 -10.50
C TRP A 104 -2.91 -0.31 -10.34
N HIS A 105 -3.51 0.00 -9.18
CA HIS A 105 -4.96 -0.07 -8.95
C HIS A 105 -5.76 0.84 -9.91
N ILE A 106 -5.25 2.04 -10.19
CA ILE A 106 -5.87 2.95 -11.17
C ILE A 106 -5.84 2.33 -12.57
N LEU A 107 -4.70 1.78 -12.98
CA LEU A 107 -4.54 1.19 -14.31
C LEU A 107 -5.41 -0.06 -14.49
N ILE A 108 -5.43 -0.98 -13.53
CA ILE A 108 -6.26 -2.20 -13.63
C ILE A 108 -7.75 -1.82 -13.67
N SER A 109 -8.17 -0.81 -12.91
CA SER A 109 -9.57 -0.35 -12.92
C SER A 109 -9.93 0.30 -14.27
N TYR A 110 -8.99 1.06 -14.85
CA TYR A 110 -9.16 1.68 -16.16
C TYR A 110 -9.34 0.65 -17.28
N PHE A 111 -8.44 -0.35 -17.36
CA PHE A 111 -8.47 -1.35 -18.43
C PHE A 111 -9.59 -2.38 -18.30
N THR A 112 -9.98 -2.73 -17.07
CA THR A 112 -11.10 -3.65 -16.84
C THR A 112 -12.48 -2.97 -17.01
N HIS A 113 -12.50 -1.64 -17.18
CA HIS A 113 -13.71 -0.81 -17.18
C HIS A 113 -14.60 -1.07 -15.95
N SER A 114 -13.97 -1.37 -14.81
CA SER A 114 -14.62 -1.72 -13.55
C SER A 114 -13.87 -1.09 -12.39
N TYR A 115 -14.59 -0.57 -11.40
CA TYR A 115 -13.96 0.04 -10.24
C TYR A 115 -13.54 -1.04 -9.25
N SER A 116 -12.24 -1.20 -9.01
CA SER A 116 -11.78 -2.02 -7.90
C SER A 116 -12.23 -1.39 -6.57
N PRO A 117 -12.69 -2.16 -5.58
CA PRO A 117 -13.29 -1.61 -4.37
C PRO A 117 -12.29 -0.98 -3.36
N VAL A 118 -11.04 -0.75 -3.75
CA VAL A 118 -9.96 -0.11 -2.93
C VAL A 118 -9.93 1.42 -3.10
N MET A 119 -11.03 2.00 -3.58
CA MET A 119 -11.02 3.34 -4.16
C MET A 119 -10.90 4.46 -3.13
N VAL A 120 -11.41 4.30 -1.91
CA VAL A 120 -11.41 5.41 -0.93
C VAL A 120 -10.00 5.66 -0.42
N THR A 121 -9.27 4.61 -0.04
CA THR A 121 -7.87 4.73 0.36
C THR A 121 -6.95 5.10 -0.80
N CYS A 122 -7.19 4.60 -2.01
CA CYS A 122 -6.45 5.03 -3.19
C CYS A 122 -6.66 6.53 -3.49
N LEU A 123 -7.89 7.05 -3.42
CA LEU A 123 -8.19 8.48 -3.61
C LEU A 123 -7.53 9.35 -2.54
N MET A 124 -7.57 8.92 -1.28
CA MET A 124 -6.80 9.56 -0.21
C MET A 124 -5.30 9.54 -0.52
N GLY A 125 -4.79 8.42 -1.04
CA GLY A 125 -3.41 8.25 -1.50
C GLY A 125 -3.01 9.25 -2.58
N VAL A 126 -3.84 9.45 -3.62
CA VAL A 126 -3.60 10.45 -4.68
C VAL A 126 -3.34 11.83 -4.10
N TYR A 127 -4.05 12.21 -3.03
CA TYR A 127 -3.90 13.51 -2.40
C TYR A 127 -2.75 13.58 -1.38
N LEU A 128 -2.57 12.53 -0.57
CA LEU A 128 -1.66 12.53 0.58
C LEU A 128 -0.22 12.14 0.19
N ILE A 129 -0.04 11.16 -0.69
CA ILE A 129 1.29 10.64 -1.08
C ILE A 129 2.16 11.75 -1.67
N PRO A 130 1.70 12.60 -2.62
CA PRO A 130 2.53 13.69 -3.16
C PRO A 130 2.96 14.69 -2.07
N LYS A 131 2.10 14.96 -1.08
CA LYS A 131 2.44 15.83 0.04
C LYS A 131 3.54 15.24 0.92
N TRP A 132 3.46 13.94 1.21
CA TRP A 132 4.47 13.24 1.98
C TRP A 132 5.79 13.13 1.23
N VAL A 133 5.75 12.80 -0.06
CA VAL A 133 6.95 12.80 -0.94
C VAL A 133 7.62 14.17 -0.93
N LYS A 134 6.86 15.25 -1.10
CA LYS A 134 7.40 16.62 -1.02
C LYS A 134 8.09 16.90 0.32
N LYS A 135 7.52 16.44 1.44
CA LYS A 135 8.13 16.59 2.77
C LYS A 135 9.41 15.76 2.93
N VAL A 136 9.45 14.56 2.38
CA VAL A 136 10.63 13.66 2.43
C VAL A 136 11.77 14.17 1.54
N VAL A 137 11.46 14.76 0.39
CA VAL A 137 12.45 15.25 -0.59
C VAL A 137 13.00 16.64 -0.23
N ARG A 138 12.14 17.55 0.26
CA ARG A 138 12.52 18.94 0.55
C ARG A 138 12.91 19.20 2.01
N GLY A 139 12.65 18.23 2.90
CA GLY A 139 13.13 18.27 4.27
C GLY A 139 14.62 18.03 4.34
#